data_AF-A0A9P5NFB1-F1
#
_entry.id   AF-A0A9P5NFB1-F1
#
_cell.length_a   1.000
_cell.length_b   1.000
_cell.length_c   1.000
_cell.angle_alpha   90.00
_cell.angle_beta   90.00
_cell.angle_gamma   90.00
#
_symmetry.space_group_name_H-M   'P 1'
#
loop_
_entity.id
_entity.type
_entity.pdbx_description
1 polymer ?
#
loop_
_entity_poly.entity_id
_entity_poly.type
_entity_poly.pdbx_seq_one_letter_code
_entity_poly.pdbx_strand_id
1 'polypeptide(L)'
;MDCCFTIALREHGLITTLTTTPIGQEDDGRLIYSMKLHFLEFSTGKVHPKARDNHIFFMNTHNEEPMAFMQVVGEYLTLICSLDNGTDDCILVLNWQTNEVKMRWLAPHGNYLGHRFLTTNLLLFANKHDLTLDIFRIPSKPGFTTPTPILVLHLPQLSEGFPVESFHLCIKPNPGSSPPQQLCDENEPNTSTRSYLAKADNAIFIFRLQIYTTCFTFIVHRNALVDLVDRYGSEQDEANNNRESESKNNAMETSLTTDEEEKGSNTSSSLTQHAPPSLPYASWGPDITRWFSSGRYVMVLSTWGQKHVQISHNFDDQGASIRVLDFNPASVQRFKAKENRKEKTIDAELPKQDGRITPDADNGKATLIDDKFASSSLQGLSPEMEDKDITLVEEEIEADSEEVQELNWEREDEHVLEELGNPGKSRIWCVSSVDRVEPTAIFAEPVWCKLPYVASSSENLYAFNDVIIDEERILGLQKDFWGFLESIEIVHIG
;
A
#
# COMPACT_ATOMS: atom_id res chain seq x y z
N MET A 1 -13.67 25.37 -2.81
CA MET A 1 -12.21 25.55 -2.52
C MET A 1 -11.74 24.32 -1.80
N ASP A 2 -11.82 23.21 -2.52
CA ASP A 2 -11.14 22.00 -2.08
C ASP A 2 -9.64 22.18 -2.28
N CYS A 3 -8.92 22.22 -1.17
CA CYS A 3 -7.48 22.38 -1.14
C CYS A 3 -6.84 21.02 -0.90
N CYS A 4 -6.08 20.53 -1.88
CA CYS A 4 -5.19 19.40 -1.66
C CYS A 4 -3.98 19.89 -0.86
N PHE A 5 -3.60 19.16 0.20
CA PHE A 5 -2.43 19.49 0.99
C PHE A 5 -1.60 18.24 1.35
N THR A 6 -0.32 18.46 1.64
CA THR A 6 0.58 17.44 2.17
C THR A 6 1.44 18.04 3.27
N ILE A 7 1.90 17.20 4.19
CA ILE A 7 2.65 17.63 5.37
C ILE A 7 3.98 16.88 5.49
N ALA A 8 5.04 17.63 5.82
CA ALA A 8 6.36 17.13 6.20
C ALA A 8 6.77 17.72 7.56
N LEU A 9 5.89 17.52 8.55
CA LEU A 9 6.01 18.15 9.88
C LEU A 9 7.33 17.80 10.57
N ARG A 10 7.75 16.53 10.53
CA ARG A 10 8.95 16.07 11.25
C ARG A 10 10.25 16.52 10.60
N GLU A 11 10.32 16.51 9.28
CA GLU A 11 11.56 16.81 8.54
C GLU A 11 11.78 18.32 8.42
N HIS A 12 10.69 19.06 8.20
CA HIS A 12 10.78 20.46 7.79
C HIS A 12 9.83 21.39 8.54
N GLY A 13 8.86 20.88 9.30
CA GLY A 13 7.78 21.72 9.81
C GLY A 13 6.99 22.34 8.65
N LEU A 14 6.86 21.63 7.54
CA LEU A 14 6.30 22.15 6.29
C LEU A 14 4.86 21.65 6.05
N ILE A 15 4.01 22.57 5.62
CA ILE A 15 2.72 22.30 4.96
C ILE A 15 2.86 22.77 3.51
N THR A 16 2.51 21.92 2.56
CA THR A 16 2.37 22.33 1.15
C THR A 16 0.92 22.25 0.75
N THR A 17 0.40 23.32 0.15
CA THR A 17 -0.98 23.38 -0.33
C THR A 17 -1.02 23.66 -1.82
N LEU A 18 -1.99 23.08 -2.51
CA LEU A 18 -2.30 23.36 -3.91
C LEU A 18 -3.62 24.15 -3.95
N THR A 19 -3.58 25.32 -4.58
CA THR A 19 -4.75 26.20 -4.71
C THR A 19 -5.05 26.46 -6.18
N THR A 20 -6.34 26.53 -6.51
CA THR A 20 -6.87 26.99 -7.79
C THR A 20 -7.45 28.40 -7.65
N THR A 21 -7.16 29.28 -8.62
CA THR A 21 -7.73 30.64 -8.66
C THR A 21 -8.20 30.96 -10.07
N PRO A 22 -9.43 31.43 -10.30
CA PRO A 22 -9.88 31.81 -11.63
C PRO A 22 -9.05 32.99 -12.15
N ILE A 23 -8.53 32.87 -13.37
CA ILE A 23 -7.70 33.91 -14.01
C ILE A 23 -8.32 34.49 -15.27
N GLY A 24 -9.36 33.85 -15.81
CA GLY A 24 -10.04 34.31 -17.02
C GLY A 24 -11.12 33.34 -17.47
N GLN A 25 -11.64 33.63 -18.66
CA GLN A 25 -12.65 32.84 -19.34
C GLN A 25 -12.27 32.77 -20.82
N GLU A 26 -12.40 31.60 -21.43
CA GLU A 26 -12.23 31.40 -22.87
C GLU A 26 -13.43 31.93 -23.66
N ASP A 27 -13.28 32.04 -24.98
CA ASP A 27 -14.34 32.52 -25.89
C ASP A 27 -15.60 31.65 -25.84
N ASP A 28 -15.47 30.37 -25.46
CA ASP A 28 -16.58 29.43 -25.31
C ASP A 28 -17.28 29.50 -23.94
N GLY A 29 -16.81 30.38 -23.06
CA GLY A 29 -17.33 30.58 -21.72
C GLY A 29 -16.73 29.68 -20.64
N ARG A 30 -15.76 28.80 -20.95
CA ARG A 30 -15.08 28.00 -19.93
C ARG A 30 -14.15 28.85 -19.09
N LEU A 31 -14.22 28.69 -17.77
CA LEU A 31 -13.29 29.35 -16.86
C LEU A 31 -11.91 28.71 -16.96
N ILE A 32 -10.87 29.54 -16.86
CA ILE A 32 -9.48 29.09 -16.72
C ILE A 32 -9.05 29.37 -15.29
N TYR A 33 -8.57 28.34 -14.61
CA TYR A 33 -8.00 28.39 -13.28
C TYR A 33 -6.48 28.31 -13.34
N SER A 34 -5.80 29.14 -12.56
CA SER A 34 -4.36 29.00 -12.28
C SER A 34 -4.16 28.16 -11.03
N MET A 35 -3.33 27.12 -11.17
CA MET A 35 -2.90 26.26 -10.08
C MET A 35 -1.57 26.75 -9.51
N LYS A 36 -1.52 26.93 -8.18
CA LYS A 36 -0.33 27.39 -7.46
C LYS A 36 -0.05 26.51 -6.25
N LEU A 37 1.21 26.17 -6.08
CA LEU A 37 1.74 25.50 -4.88
C LEU A 37 2.19 26.56 -3.87
N HIS A 38 1.81 26.43 -2.61
CA HIS A 38 2.27 27.29 -1.52
C HIS A 38 3.02 26.46 -0.48
N PHE A 39 4.08 27.04 0.09
CA PHE A 39 4.91 26.41 1.11
C PHE A 39 4.81 27.19 2.40
N LEU A 40 4.20 26.58 3.41
CA LEU A 40 3.91 27.22 4.69
C LEU A 40 4.65 26.53 5.83
N GLU A 41 5.16 27.30 6.77
CA GLU A 41 5.68 26.81 8.03
C GLU A 41 4.52 26.44 8.97
N PHE A 42 4.48 25.18 9.42
CA PHE A 42 3.40 24.63 10.23
C PHE A 42 3.16 25.42 11.52
N SER A 43 4.22 25.85 12.20
CA SER A 43 4.14 26.53 13.51
C SER A 43 3.59 27.95 13.41
N THR A 44 3.85 28.65 12.29
CA THR A 44 3.52 30.07 12.14
C THR A 44 2.41 30.34 11.13
N GLY A 45 2.12 29.39 10.25
CA GLY A 45 1.24 29.57 9.09
C GLY A 45 1.78 30.55 8.03
N LYS A 46 3.00 31.05 8.20
CA LYS A 46 3.65 31.98 7.25
C LYS A 46 4.38 31.20 6.16
N VAL A 47 4.87 31.91 5.14
CA VAL A 47 5.73 31.33 4.11
C VAL A 47 6.92 30.63 4.77
N HIS A 48 7.20 29.40 4.32
CA HIS A 48 8.27 28.59 4.86
C HIS A 48 9.65 29.23 4.57
N PRO A 49 10.52 29.46 5.57
CA PRO A 49 11.75 30.24 5.40
C PRO A 49 12.79 29.60 4.47
N LYS A 50 12.70 28.28 4.25
CA LYS A 50 13.57 27.55 3.30
C LYS A 50 13.04 27.53 1.86
N ALA A 51 11.80 27.96 1.61
CA ALA A 51 11.27 28.01 0.26
C ALA A 51 11.83 29.26 -0.43
N ARG A 52 12.37 29.10 -1.66
CA ARG A 52 12.87 30.23 -2.45
C ARG A 52 11.77 31.23 -2.80
N ASP A 53 10.61 30.72 -3.19
CA ASP A 53 9.45 31.51 -3.60
C ASP A 53 8.26 31.18 -2.71
N ASN A 54 7.42 32.19 -2.43
CA ASN A 54 6.21 32.01 -1.61
C ASN A 54 5.23 31.02 -2.24
N HIS A 55 5.16 31.04 -3.57
CA HIS A 55 4.35 30.13 -4.36
C HIS A 55 5.02 29.79 -5.69
N ILE A 56 4.72 28.60 -6.21
CA ILE A 56 5.16 28.15 -7.53
C ILE A 56 3.93 28.01 -8.42
N PHE A 57 3.93 28.69 -9.57
CA PHE A 57 2.93 28.45 -10.61
C PHE A 57 3.13 27.04 -11.19
N PHE A 58 2.08 26.22 -11.12
CA PHE A 58 2.12 24.85 -11.62
C PHE A 58 1.64 24.77 -13.07
N MET A 59 0.38 25.14 -13.30
CA MET A 59 -0.23 25.20 -14.64
C MET A 59 -1.57 25.93 -14.60
N ASN A 60 -2.18 26.07 -15.78
CA ASN A 60 -3.58 26.44 -15.93
C ASN A 60 -4.42 25.19 -16.19
N THR A 61 -5.68 25.19 -15.73
CA THR A 61 -6.63 24.09 -15.91
C THR A 61 -8.05 24.65 -16.08
N HIS A 62 -8.96 23.86 -16.65
CA HIS A 62 -10.39 24.17 -16.68
C HIS A 62 -11.15 23.63 -15.46
N ASN A 63 -10.51 22.75 -14.69
CA ASN A 63 -11.07 22.15 -13.50
C ASN A 63 -10.83 23.01 -12.26
N GLU A 64 -11.90 23.40 -11.58
CA GLU A 64 -11.82 24.16 -10.32
C GLU A 64 -11.18 23.33 -9.20
N GLU A 65 -11.41 22.02 -9.21
CA GLU A 65 -11.06 21.10 -8.11
C GLU A 65 -10.36 19.85 -8.66
N PRO A 66 -9.13 20.00 -9.21
CA PRO A 66 -8.38 18.89 -9.76
C PRO A 66 -7.95 17.93 -8.66
N MET A 67 -8.05 16.63 -8.93
CA MET A 67 -7.56 15.60 -8.03
C MET A 67 -6.02 15.60 -8.05
N ALA A 68 -5.42 15.89 -6.89
CA ALA A 68 -3.98 16.00 -6.76
C ALA A 68 -3.42 15.14 -5.62
N PHE A 69 -2.38 14.37 -5.91
CA PHE A 69 -1.64 13.59 -4.92
C PHE A 69 -0.27 14.23 -4.71
N MET A 70 0.02 14.65 -3.48
CA MET A 70 1.28 15.32 -3.14
C MET A 70 2.04 14.60 -2.03
N GLN A 71 3.36 14.54 -2.17
CA GLN A 71 4.25 14.07 -1.11
C GLN A 71 5.55 14.88 -1.07
N VAL A 72 5.94 15.28 0.15
CA VAL A 72 7.25 15.87 0.42
C VAL A 72 8.13 14.87 1.15
N VAL A 73 9.36 14.68 0.65
CA VAL A 73 10.41 13.88 1.28
C VAL A 73 11.76 14.56 1.05
N GLY A 74 12.41 14.96 2.14
CA GLY A 74 13.62 15.78 2.06
C GLY A 74 13.39 17.05 1.22
N GLU A 75 14.29 17.33 0.30
CA GLU A 75 14.19 18.51 -0.57
C GLU A 75 13.18 18.37 -1.73
N TYR A 76 12.59 17.19 -1.93
CA TYR A 76 11.74 16.92 -3.09
C TYR A 76 10.25 16.98 -2.73
N LEU A 77 9.50 17.76 -3.52
CA LEU A 77 8.05 17.67 -3.64
C LEU A 77 7.72 16.88 -4.91
N THR A 78 6.79 15.96 -4.77
CA THR A 78 6.19 15.21 -5.88
C THR A 78 4.70 15.52 -5.95
N LEU A 79 4.19 15.68 -7.16
CA LEU A 79 2.80 16.01 -7.45
C LEU A 79 2.34 15.18 -8.66
N ILE A 80 1.23 14.45 -8.49
CA ILE A 80 0.42 13.94 -9.60
C ILE A 80 -0.86 14.76 -9.61
N CYS A 81 -1.23 15.29 -10.76
CA CYS A 81 -2.44 16.08 -10.92
C CYS A 81 -3.25 15.57 -12.11
N SER A 82 -4.48 15.11 -11.83
CA SER A 82 -5.47 14.75 -12.83
C SER A 82 -6.30 15.99 -13.17
N LEU A 83 -6.27 16.41 -14.43
CA LEU A 83 -6.81 17.71 -14.84
C LEU A 83 -8.29 17.63 -15.20
N ASP A 84 -8.69 16.69 -16.05
CA ASP A 84 -10.07 16.44 -16.48
C ASP A 84 -10.21 15.03 -17.06
N ASN A 85 -11.44 14.53 -17.16
CA ASN A 85 -11.73 13.24 -17.80
C ASN A 85 -11.20 13.22 -19.25
N GLY A 86 -10.17 12.41 -19.48
CA GLY A 86 -9.56 12.22 -20.80
C GLY A 86 -8.38 13.13 -21.12
N THR A 87 -7.95 13.98 -20.19
CA THR A 87 -6.66 14.69 -20.31
C THR A 87 -5.57 13.93 -19.57
N ASP A 88 -4.37 13.91 -20.14
CA ASP A 88 -3.22 13.28 -19.51
C ASP A 88 -2.94 13.88 -18.12
N ASP A 89 -2.64 13.01 -17.16
CA ASP A 89 -2.22 13.39 -15.83
C ASP A 89 -0.85 14.04 -15.88
N CYS A 90 -0.68 15.17 -15.19
CA CYS A 90 0.61 15.82 -15.10
C CYS A 90 1.36 15.35 -13.85
N ILE A 91 2.58 14.83 -14.06
CA ILE A 91 3.46 14.41 -12.99
C ILE A 91 4.64 15.36 -12.91
N LEU A 92 4.91 15.85 -11.70
CA LEU A 92 5.95 16.82 -11.40
C LEU A 92 6.77 16.39 -10.18
N VAL A 93 8.09 16.46 -10.33
CA VAL A 93 9.05 16.31 -9.24
C VAL A 93 9.93 17.53 -9.22
N LEU A 94 9.93 18.26 -8.12
CA LEU A 94 10.65 19.52 -7.99
C LEU A 94 11.38 19.60 -6.64
N ASN A 95 12.51 20.29 -6.63
CA ASN A 95 13.15 20.69 -5.39
C ASN A 95 12.42 21.92 -4.84
N TRP A 96 11.68 21.75 -3.74
CA TRP A 96 10.78 22.78 -3.22
C TRP A 96 11.54 23.96 -2.58
N GLN A 97 12.79 23.74 -2.20
CA GLN A 97 13.65 24.77 -1.65
C GLN A 97 14.20 25.67 -2.75
N THR A 98 14.60 25.10 -3.90
CA THR A 98 15.27 25.83 -4.99
C THR A 98 14.35 26.23 -6.15
N ASN A 99 13.13 25.69 -6.20
CA ASN A 99 12.19 25.78 -7.32
C ASN A 99 12.75 25.15 -8.61
N GLU A 100 13.58 24.13 -8.48
CA GLU A 100 14.17 23.42 -9.62
C GLU A 100 13.33 22.19 -9.99
N VAL A 101 12.80 22.16 -11.21
CA VAL A 101 12.06 21.00 -11.74
C VAL A 101 13.06 19.90 -12.10
N LYS A 102 12.98 18.76 -11.40
CA LYS A 102 13.83 17.58 -11.66
C LYS A 102 13.23 16.70 -12.74
N MET A 103 11.91 16.48 -12.68
CA MET A 103 11.18 15.68 -13.68
C MET A 103 9.81 16.30 -13.90
N ARG A 104 9.36 16.30 -15.16
CA ARG A 104 8.00 16.65 -15.54
C ARG A 104 7.61 15.86 -16.76
N TRP A 105 6.44 15.23 -16.74
CA TRP A 105 5.87 14.57 -17.91
C TRP A 105 4.35 14.50 -17.82
N LEU A 106 3.75 14.09 -18.93
CA LEU A 106 2.34 13.77 -19.06
C LEU A 106 2.21 12.25 -19.14
N ALA A 107 1.32 11.68 -18.34
CA ALA A 107 0.98 10.27 -18.36
C ALA A 107 -0.49 10.12 -18.78
N PRO A 108 -0.88 9.04 -19.48
CA PRO A 108 -2.28 8.82 -19.81
C PRO A 108 -3.16 8.89 -18.57
N HIS A 109 -4.35 9.48 -18.73
CA HIS A 109 -5.29 9.72 -17.64
C HIS A 109 -5.56 8.48 -16.80
N GLY A 110 -5.36 8.58 -15.48
CA GLY A 110 -5.68 7.51 -14.54
C GLY A 110 -4.68 6.35 -14.54
N ASN A 111 -3.56 6.44 -15.27
CA ASN A 111 -2.52 5.41 -15.24
C ASN A 111 -1.84 5.34 -13.87
N TYR A 112 -1.52 6.50 -13.28
CA TYR A 112 -0.81 6.58 -12.01
C TYR A 112 -1.71 7.17 -10.92
N LEU A 113 -2.38 6.29 -10.16
CA LEU A 113 -3.28 6.68 -9.07
C LEU A 113 -2.57 6.83 -7.71
N GLY A 114 -1.25 6.63 -7.68
CA GLY A 114 -0.45 6.84 -6.48
C GLY A 114 1.04 6.66 -6.71
N HIS A 115 1.81 7.41 -5.95
CA HIS A 115 3.27 7.32 -5.90
C HIS A 115 3.79 7.44 -4.47
N ARG A 116 4.93 6.82 -4.18
CA ARG A 116 5.66 7.01 -2.93
C ARG A 116 7.17 6.96 -3.13
N PHE A 117 7.88 7.62 -2.24
CA PHE A 117 9.33 7.49 -2.16
C PHE A 117 9.75 6.13 -1.59
N LEU A 118 10.62 5.42 -2.31
CA LEU A 118 11.35 4.24 -1.82
C LEU A 118 12.54 4.68 -0.97
N THR A 119 13.31 5.63 -1.50
CA THR A 119 14.40 6.34 -0.84
C THR A 119 14.22 7.84 -1.12
N THR A 120 15.12 8.70 -0.66
CA THR A 120 15.05 10.14 -0.98
C THR A 120 15.24 10.45 -2.48
N ASN A 121 15.76 9.50 -3.26
CA ASN A 121 16.06 9.65 -4.69
C ASN A 121 15.38 8.61 -5.60
N LEU A 122 14.55 7.72 -5.05
CA LEU A 122 13.80 6.71 -5.80
C LEU A 122 12.31 6.89 -5.55
N LEU A 123 11.54 6.94 -6.63
CA LEU A 123 10.08 7.02 -6.63
C LEU A 123 9.50 5.73 -7.17
N LEU A 124 8.46 5.23 -6.52
CA LEU A 124 7.64 4.12 -7.00
C LEU A 124 6.27 4.65 -7.37
N PHE A 125 5.81 4.30 -8.56
CA PHE A 125 4.49 4.59 -9.08
C PHE A 125 3.73 3.29 -9.30
N ALA A 126 2.45 3.25 -8.93
CA ALA A 126 1.57 2.14 -9.27
C ALA A 126 0.88 2.44 -10.61
N ASN A 127 1.24 1.69 -11.66
CA ASN A 127 0.64 1.80 -12.98
C ASN A 127 -0.57 0.86 -13.05
N LYS A 128 -1.76 1.44 -13.04
CA LYS A 128 -3.04 0.73 -13.10
C LYS A 128 -3.26 0.05 -14.44
N HIS A 129 -2.85 0.68 -15.54
CA HIS A 129 -3.11 0.20 -16.89
C HIS A 129 -2.31 -1.07 -17.20
N ASP A 130 -1.00 -1.01 -16.96
CA ASP A 130 -0.09 -2.12 -17.29
C ASP A 130 0.06 -3.13 -16.14
N LEU A 131 -0.59 -2.86 -15.00
CA LEU A 131 -0.43 -3.63 -13.76
C LEU A 131 1.04 -3.77 -13.37
N THR A 132 1.75 -2.65 -13.33
CA THR A 132 3.18 -2.60 -12.96
C THR A 132 3.44 -1.68 -11.77
N LEU A 133 4.57 -1.92 -11.12
CA LEU A 133 5.21 -0.94 -10.25
C LEU A 133 6.40 -0.35 -11.00
N ASP A 134 6.28 0.91 -11.37
CA ASP A 134 7.29 1.63 -12.14
C ASP A 134 8.18 2.41 -11.18
N ILE A 135 9.48 2.12 -11.21
CA ILE A 135 10.45 2.76 -10.32
C ILE A 135 11.29 3.75 -11.11
N PHE A 136 11.31 5.00 -10.66
CA PHE A 136 12.05 6.09 -11.27
C PHE A 136 13.14 6.59 -10.34
N ARG A 137 14.29 6.96 -10.92
CA ARG A 137 15.34 7.69 -10.20
C ARG A 137 15.16 9.18 -10.43
N ILE A 138 15.18 9.95 -9.34
CA ILE A 138 15.20 11.41 -9.43
C ILE A 138 16.59 11.82 -9.94
N PRO A 139 16.69 12.53 -11.08
CA PRO A 139 17.98 12.92 -11.63
C PRO A 139 18.65 13.98 -10.73
N SER A 140 19.96 13.91 -10.60
CA SER A 140 20.74 14.87 -9.82
C SER A 140 20.71 16.27 -10.45
N LYS A 141 20.67 16.33 -11.78
CA LYS A 141 20.56 17.56 -12.59
C LYS A 141 19.14 17.71 -13.15
N PRO A 142 18.67 18.93 -13.42
CA PRO A 142 17.37 19.13 -14.03
C PRO A 142 17.41 18.65 -15.47
N GLY A 143 16.37 17.92 -15.88
CA GLY A 143 16.20 17.42 -17.23
C GLY A 143 14.78 17.67 -17.74
N PHE A 144 14.66 17.95 -19.04
CA PHE A 144 13.36 18.10 -19.71
C PHE A 144 12.94 16.85 -20.50
N THR A 145 13.77 15.80 -20.46
CA THR A 145 13.43 14.52 -21.09
C THR A 145 12.39 13.80 -20.25
N THR A 146 11.39 13.22 -20.90
CA THR A 146 10.44 12.30 -20.25
C THR A 146 11.23 11.23 -19.50
N PRO A 147 11.08 11.10 -18.18
CA PRO A 147 11.83 10.12 -17.43
C PRO A 147 11.36 8.73 -17.85
N THR A 148 12.31 7.81 -17.98
CA THR A 148 12.05 6.39 -18.16
C THR A 148 12.21 5.69 -16.82
N PRO A 149 11.33 4.72 -16.48
CA PRO A 149 11.56 3.88 -15.31
C PRO A 149 12.96 3.24 -15.39
N ILE A 150 13.63 3.09 -14.26
CA ILE A 150 14.88 2.33 -14.16
C ILE A 150 14.62 0.83 -13.91
N LEU A 151 13.41 0.50 -13.47
CA LEU A 151 12.96 -0.86 -13.22
C LEU A 151 11.43 -0.90 -13.30
N VAL A 152 10.90 -1.90 -14.00
CA VAL A 152 9.45 -2.17 -14.11
C VAL A 152 9.17 -3.53 -13.48
N LEU A 153 8.31 -3.56 -12.46
CA LEU A 153 7.91 -4.78 -11.77
C LEU A 153 6.47 -5.13 -12.13
N HIS A 154 6.27 -6.18 -12.93
CA HIS A 154 4.92 -6.62 -13.28
C HIS A 154 4.24 -7.31 -12.10
N LEU A 155 2.96 -7.04 -11.93
CA LEU A 155 2.07 -7.76 -11.02
C LEU A 155 1.48 -9.00 -11.75
N PRO A 156 0.79 -9.90 -11.02
CA PRO A 156 0.11 -11.01 -11.65
C PRO A 156 -0.88 -10.54 -12.72
N GLN A 157 -0.88 -11.21 -13.86
CA GLN A 157 -1.85 -10.92 -14.92
C GLN A 157 -3.26 -11.27 -14.47
N LEU A 158 -4.24 -10.47 -14.89
CA LEU A 158 -5.65 -10.73 -14.64
C LEU A 158 -6.24 -11.61 -15.74
N SER A 159 -7.23 -12.41 -15.36
CA SER A 159 -8.08 -13.11 -16.32
C SER A 159 -8.88 -12.08 -17.15
N GLU A 160 -9.28 -12.47 -18.37
CA GLU A 160 -10.12 -11.62 -19.21
C GLU A 160 -11.43 -11.24 -18.48
N GLY A 161 -11.86 -9.99 -18.64
CA GLY A 161 -13.10 -9.48 -18.04
C GLY A 161 -12.98 -8.92 -16.63
N PHE A 162 -11.78 -8.89 -16.04
CA PHE A 162 -11.55 -8.32 -14.71
C PHE A 162 -10.77 -6.99 -14.78
N PRO A 163 -11.44 -5.85 -15.01
CA PRO A 163 -10.76 -4.55 -15.06
C PRO A 163 -10.30 -4.12 -13.67
N VAL A 164 -9.17 -3.42 -13.63
CA VAL A 164 -8.71 -2.74 -12.41
C VAL A 164 -9.49 -1.44 -12.25
N GLU A 165 -10.25 -1.32 -11.16
CA GLU A 165 -11.00 -0.11 -10.86
C GLU A 165 -10.11 0.93 -10.20
N SER A 166 -9.35 0.50 -9.18
CA SER A 166 -8.45 1.39 -8.44
C SER A 166 -7.17 0.68 -8.03
N PHE A 167 -6.10 1.46 -7.93
CA PHE A 167 -4.79 0.97 -7.49
C PHE A 167 -4.13 2.00 -6.57
N HIS A 168 -4.24 1.75 -5.26
CA HIS A 168 -3.73 2.64 -4.22
C HIS A 168 -2.50 2.05 -3.55
N LEU A 169 -1.65 2.91 -3.00
CA LEU A 169 -0.53 2.46 -2.18
C LEU A 169 -0.26 3.37 -0.98
N CYS A 170 0.17 2.77 0.12
CA CYS A 170 0.43 3.45 1.38
C CYS A 170 1.75 2.97 2.00
N ILE A 171 2.49 3.91 2.60
CA ILE A 171 3.69 3.63 3.39
C ILE A 171 4.00 4.81 4.32
N LYS A 172 4.34 4.51 5.57
CA LYS A 172 5.06 5.42 6.48
C LYS A 172 6.04 4.62 7.37
N PRO A 173 7.08 5.27 7.93
CA PRO A 173 7.47 6.67 7.74
C PRO A 173 8.10 6.93 6.36
N ASN A 174 8.16 8.20 5.95
CA ASN A 174 8.86 8.62 4.74
C ASN A 174 10.37 8.30 4.88
N PRO A 175 11.09 7.97 3.79
CA PRO A 175 12.54 7.77 3.86
C PRO A 175 13.27 9.07 4.22
N GLY A 176 14.42 8.99 4.88
CA GLY A 176 15.19 10.17 5.27
C GLY A 176 14.63 10.95 6.46
N SER A 177 13.42 10.66 6.92
CA SER A 177 12.94 11.03 8.25
C SER A 177 13.90 10.43 9.28
N SER A 178 14.89 11.21 9.71
CA SER A 178 15.69 10.87 10.88
C SER A 178 14.69 10.59 12.00
N PRO A 179 14.81 9.48 12.77
CA PRO A 179 14.01 9.36 13.97
C PRO A 179 14.20 10.68 14.73
N PRO A 180 13.12 11.30 15.24
CA PRO A 180 13.21 12.59 15.89
C PRO A 180 14.42 12.51 16.81
N GLN A 181 15.45 13.32 16.53
CA GLN A 181 16.50 13.55 17.50
C GLN A 181 15.72 14.11 18.66
N GLN A 182 15.43 13.21 19.59
CA GLN A 182 14.65 13.48 20.76
C GLN A 182 15.39 14.67 21.35
N LEU A 183 14.74 15.84 21.41
CA LEU A 183 15.20 17.00 22.18
C LEU A 183 15.11 16.60 23.67
N CYS A 184 15.65 15.44 24.02
CA CYS A 184 15.93 15.02 25.35
C CYS A 184 17.07 15.92 25.76
N ASP A 185 16.75 16.85 26.66
CA ASP A 185 17.74 17.50 27.51
C ASP A 185 18.78 16.46 27.91
N GLU A 186 20.06 16.72 27.61
CA GLU A 186 21.19 15.84 27.94
C GLU A 186 21.29 15.51 29.45
N ASN A 187 20.41 16.10 30.28
CA ASN A 187 20.37 15.98 31.71
C ASN A 187 19.28 15.05 32.27
N GLU A 188 18.44 14.40 31.46
CA GLU A 188 17.57 13.32 31.98
C GLU A 188 18.25 11.96 31.89
N PRO A 189 18.74 11.39 33.02
CA PRO A 189 19.33 10.06 33.02
C PRO A 189 18.23 9.01 32.79
N ASN A 190 18.35 8.27 31.69
CA ASN A 190 17.68 6.98 31.45
C ASN A 190 16.14 7.00 31.36
N THR A 191 15.51 8.03 30.81
CA THR A 191 14.15 7.83 30.28
C THR A 191 14.25 6.91 29.06
N SER A 192 13.62 5.75 29.16
CA SER A 192 13.69 4.64 28.23
C SER A 192 13.70 5.12 26.77
N THR A 193 14.84 4.98 26.08
CA THR A 193 14.92 5.06 24.63
C THR A 193 13.75 4.25 24.07
N ARG A 194 12.79 4.93 23.43
CA ARG A 194 11.60 4.31 22.83
C ARG A 194 12.12 3.30 21.82
N SER A 195 12.23 2.04 22.24
CA SER A 195 13.09 1.03 21.61
C SER A 195 12.55 0.53 20.28
N TYR A 196 11.49 1.15 19.76
CA TYR A 196 10.68 0.64 18.66
C TYR A 196 10.26 1.69 17.64
N LEU A 197 10.92 2.85 17.57
CA LEU A 197 10.74 3.74 16.42
C LEU A 197 11.12 2.98 15.14
N ALA A 198 10.12 2.72 14.30
CA ALA A 198 10.25 1.96 13.09
C ALA A 198 11.17 2.73 12.14
N LYS A 199 12.30 2.11 11.79
CA LYS A 199 13.18 2.66 10.76
C LYS A 199 12.44 2.70 9.45
N ALA A 200 12.52 3.83 8.75
CA ALA A 200 11.88 4.03 7.47
C ALA A 200 12.27 2.95 6.46
N ASP A 201 13.53 2.52 6.47
CA ASP A 201 14.06 1.49 5.56
C ASP A 201 13.38 0.12 5.73
N ASN A 202 12.90 -0.16 6.94
CA ASN A 202 12.23 -1.42 7.26
C ASN A 202 10.72 -1.36 7.04
N ALA A 203 10.17 -0.18 6.73
CA ALA A 203 8.73 0.00 6.58
C ALA A 203 8.13 -0.90 5.50
N ILE A 204 6.87 -1.24 5.64
CA ILE A 204 6.13 -1.99 4.62
C ILE A 204 5.38 -1.05 3.69
N PHE A 205 5.42 -1.36 2.40
CA PHE A 205 4.44 -0.91 1.44
C PHE A 205 3.19 -1.75 1.56
N ILE A 206 2.06 -1.10 1.43
CA ILE A 206 0.74 -1.72 1.36
C ILE A 206 0.10 -1.23 0.08
N PHE A 207 -0.13 -2.17 -0.82
CA PHE A 207 -0.77 -1.95 -2.09
C PHE A 207 -2.19 -2.46 -2.00
N ARG A 208 -3.14 -1.65 -2.45
CA ARG A 208 -4.56 -2.00 -2.51
C ARG A 208 -4.99 -1.95 -3.97
N LEU A 209 -5.46 -3.07 -4.46
CA LEU A 209 -5.86 -3.27 -5.85
C LEU A 209 -7.33 -3.67 -5.88
N GLN A 210 -8.21 -2.78 -6.34
CA GLN A 210 -9.62 -3.08 -6.54
C GLN A 210 -9.81 -3.63 -7.95
N ILE A 211 -10.24 -4.89 -8.04
CA ILE A 211 -10.52 -5.58 -9.30
C ILE A 211 -11.97 -6.00 -9.25
N TYR A 212 -12.79 -5.34 -10.06
CA TYR A 212 -14.25 -5.51 -10.00
C TYR A 212 -14.76 -5.33 -8.56
N THR A 213 -15.56 -6.25 -8.04
CA THR A 213 -16.08 -6.22 -6.67
C THR A 213 -15.08 -6.66 -5.59
N THR A 214 -13.92 -7.21 -5.97
CA THR A 214 -12.94 -7.79 -5.02
C THR A 214 -11.78 -6.82 -4.79
N CYS A 215 -11.39 -6.65 -3.52
CA CYS A 215 -10.21 -5.89 -3.15
C CYS A 215 -9.06 -6.84 -2.82
N PHE A 216 -7.87 -6.55 -3.33
CA PHE A 216 -6.67 -7.27 -2.93
C PHE A 216 -5.75 -6.31 -2.19
N THR A 217 -5.19 -6.80 -1.09
CA THR A 217 -4.11 -6.08 -0.40
C THR A 217 -2.84 -6.90 -0.55
N PHE A 218 -1.75 -6.31 -1.04
CA PHE A 218 -0.45 -6.96 -0.97
C PHE A 218 0.60 -6.10 -0.30
N ILE A 219 1.48 -6.77 0.45
CA ILE A 219 2.43 -6.17 1.36
C ILE A 219 3.84 -6.58 0.95
N VAL A 220 4.77 -5.64 0.94
CA VAL A 220 6.19 -5.86 0.66
C VAL A 220 7.03 -4.91 1.50
N HIS A 221 8.20 -5.33 1.97
CA HIS A 221 9.10 -4.39 2.65
C HIS A 221 9.74 -3.42 1.66
N ARG A 222 9.90 -2.16 2.08
CA ARG A 222 10.60 -1.14 1.31
C ARG A 222 12.00 -1.58 0.92
N ASN A 223 12.80 -2.07 1.87
CA ASN A 223 14.16 -2.51 1.59
C ASN A 223 14.21 -3.62 0.52
N ALA A 224 13.25 -4.53 0.49
CA ALA A 224 13.19 -5.57 -0.55
C ALA A 224 13.00 -4.96 -1.95
N LEU A 225 12.20 -3.89 -2.09
CA LEU A 225 12.08 -3.17 -3.36
C LEU A 225 13.35 -2.38 -3.72
N VAL A 226 14.02 -1.78 -2.73
CA VAL A 226 15.31 -1.11 -2.94
C VAL A 226 16.39 -2.11 -3.37
N ASP A 227 16.44 -3.29 -2.76
CA ASP A 227 17.38 -4.36 -3.12
C ASP A 227 17.16 -4.83 -4.57
N LEU A 228 15.92 -4.84 -5.07
CA LEU A 228 15.63 -5.12 -6.48
C LEU A 228 16.17 -4.01 -7.40
N VAL A 229 16.04 -2.75 -7.01
CA VAL A 229 16.59 -1.62 -7.76
C VAL A 229 18.12 -1.68 -7.81
N ASP A 230 18.77 -1.96 -6.68
CA ASP A 230 20.23 -2.06 -6.65
C ASP A 230 20.74 -3.22 -7.51
N ARG A 231 19.98 -4.33 -7.55
CA ARG A 231 20.33 -5.52 -8.34
C ARG A 231 20.09 -5.35 -9.84
N TYR A 232 18.98 -4.73 -10.25
CA TYR A 232 18.55 -4.71 -11.66
C TYR A 232 18.58 -3.32 -12.30
N GLY A 233 18.51 -2.23 -11.53
CA GLY A 233 18.48 -0.86 -12.04
C GLY A 233 19.85 -0.20 -12.25
N SER A 234 20.91 -0.72 -11.63
CA SER A 234 22.26 -0.12 -11.66
C SER A 234 22.92 -0.10 -13.04
N GLU A 235 22.58 -1.06 -13.92
CA GLU A 235 23.19 -1.17 -15.25
C GLU A 235 22.95 0.07 -16.13
N GLN A 236 21.83 0.76 -15.92
CA GLN A 236 21.45 1.93 -16.71
C GLN A 236 22.16 3.21 -16.26
N ASP A 237 22.45 3.33 -14.95
CA ASP A 237 23.16 4.48 -14.39
C ASP A 237 24.62 4.50 -14.84
N GLU A 238 25.28 3.34 -14.88
CA GLU A 238 26.66 3.24 -15.38
C GLU A 238 26.76 3.63 -16.87
N ALA A 239 25.81 3.17 -17.69
CA ALA A 239 25.75 3.53 -19.11
C ALA A 239 25.57 5.03 -19.34
N ASN A 240 24.74 5.69 -18.53
CA ASN A 240 24.52 7.14 -18.62
C ASN A 240 25.72 7.95 -18.11
N ASN A 241 26.35 7.53 -17.02
CA ASN A 241 27.53 8.21 -16.47
C ASN A 241 28.76 8.12 -17.40
N ASN A 242 28.94 6.97 -18.07
CA ASN A 242 30.01 6.81 -19.06
C ASN A 242 29.79 7.73 -20.27
N ARG A 243 28.55 7.91 -20.74
CA ARG A 243 28.22 8.82 -21.85
C ARG A 243 28.47 10.30 -21.53
N GLU A 244 28.13 10.75 -20.33
CA GLU A 244 28.45 12.14 -19.91
C GLU A 244 29.97 12.39 -19.86
N SER A 245 30.73 11.37 -19.47
CA SER A 245 32.18 11.46 -19.36
C SER A 245 32.86 11.48 -20.74
N GLU A 246 32.40 10.65 -21.68
CA GLU A 246 32.91 10.63 -23.06
C GLU A 246 32.59 11.92 -23.84
N SER A 247 31.39 12.48 -23.66
CA SER A 247 31.00 13.75 -24.30
C SER A 247 31.89 14.92 -23.87
N LYS A 248 32.32 14.95 -22.60
CA LYS A 248 33.25 15.98 -22.10
C LYS A 248 34.65 15.83 -22.70
N ASN A 249 35.12 14.61 -22.93
CA ASN A 249 36.45 14.36 -23.50
C ASN A 249 36.51 14.73 -24.99
N ASN A 250 35.48 14.36 -25.78
CA ASN A 250 35.44 14.69 -27.21
C ASN A 250 35.28 16.20 -27.47
N ALA A 251 34.59 16.93 -26.60
CA ALA A 251 34.48 18.39 -26.71
C ALA A 251 35.81 19.12 -26.49
N MET A 252 36.78 18.51 -25.78
CA MET A 252 38.08 19.13 -25.51
C MET A 252 39.12 18.85 -26.61
N GLU A 253 38.97 17.76 -27.36
CA GLU A 253 39.96 17.35 -28.38
C GLU A 253 39.69 17.96 -29.78
N THR A 254 38.52 18.55 -30.01
CA THR A 254 38.13 19.09 -31.34
C THR A 254 38.54 20.56 -31.56
N SER A 255 39.39 21.15 -30.70
CA SER A 255 39.77 22.58 -30.79
C SER A 255 41.05 22.88 -31.62
N LEU A 256 41.74 21.88 -32.18
CA LEU A 256 43.04 22.10 -32.84
C LEU A 256 43.23 21.20 -34.07
N THR A 257 42.54 21.48 -35.18
CA THR A 257 43.07 21.20 -36.54
C THR A 257 42.26 21.95 -37.59
N THR A 258 42.94 22.91 -38.22
CA THR A 258 42.56 23.63 -39.43
C THR A 258 42.67 22.74 -40.67
N ASP A 259 41.69 22.94 -41.57
CA ASP A 259 41.73 22.75 -43.03
C ASP A 259 42.27 21.42 -43.59
N GLU A 260 41.37 20.52 -44.01
CA GLU A 260 41.44 19.86 -45.33
C GLU A 260 40.14 19.15 -45.71
N GLU A 261 39.89 19.13 -47.02
CA GLU A 261 38.63 18.80 -47.70
C GLU A 261 38.25 17.30 -47.73
N GLU A 262 36.94 17.09 -47.91
CA GLU A 262 36.30 16.00 -48.66
C GLU A 262 35.92 14.65 -48.02
N LYS A 263 34.67 14.28 -48.36
CA LYS A 263 34.06 12.94 -48.53
C LYS A 263 33.61 12.16 -47.28
N GLY A 264 32.48 12.62 -46.74
CA GLY A 264 31.21 11.93 -46.89
C GLY A 264 31.14 10.44 -46.53
N SER A 265 30.99 10.14 -45.24
CA SER A 265 30.37 8.90 -44.76
C SER A 265 29.57 9.21 -43.49
N ASN A 266 28.32 9.63 -43.66
CA ASN A 266 27.37 9.81 -42.57
C ASN A 266 26.91 8.42 -42.09
N THR A 267 27.72 7.74 -41.29
CA THR A 267 27.28 6.58 -40.53
C THR A 267 26.56 7.10 -39.28
N SER A 268 25.27 7.44 -39.42
CA SER A 268 24.41 7.72 -38.28
C SER A 268 24.22 6.43 -37.50
N SER A 269 25.05 6.21 -36.49
CA SER A 269 24.85 5.15 -35.51
C SER A 269 23.54 5.43 -34.76
N SER A 270 22.45 4.80 -35.18
CA SER A 270 21.18 4.87 -34.47
C SER A 270 21.38 4.29 -33.08
N LEU A 271 21.38 5.16 -32.07
CA LEU A 271 21.47 4.77 -30.67
C LEU A 271 20.20 3.98 -30.33
N THR A 272 20.33 2.67 -30.17
CA THR A 272 19.25 1.81 -29.67
C THR A 272 19.01 2.18 -28.21
N GLN A 273 17.92 2.89 -27.94
CA GLN A 273 17.46 3.17 -26.58
C GLN A 273 17.06 1.82 -25.97
N HIS A 274 17.84 1.31 -25.03
CA HIS A 274 17.54 0.05 -24.35
C HIS A 274 16.28 0.27 -23.49
N ALA A 275 15.30 -0.62 -23.67
CA ALA A 275 14.13 -0.66 -22.80
C ALA A 275 14.56 -0.94 -21.35
N PRO A 276 13.85 -0.38 -20.36
CA PRO A 276 14.20 -0.61 -18.96
C PRO A 276 14.04 -2.10 -18.60
N PRO A 277 14.85 -2.60 -17.65
CA PRO A 277 14.66 -3.94 -17.09
C PRO A 277 13.23 -4.12 -16.60
N SER A 278 12.61 -5.22 -17.02
CA SER A 278 11.24 -5.59 -16.65
C SER A 278 11.25 -6.99 -16.05
N LEU A 279 10.63 -7.13 -14.87
CA LEU A 279 10.58 -8.38 -14.13
C LEU A 279 9.14 -8.88 -14.00
N PRO A 280 8.81 -10.11 -14.46
CA PRO A 280 7.51 -10.72 -14.22
C PRO A 280 7.32 -11.04 -12.74
N TYR A 281 6.08 -11.00 -12.23
CA TYR A 281 5.77 -11.24 -10.81
C TYR A 281 6.42 -12.51 -10.28
N ALA A 282 6.32 -13.62 -11.00
CA ALA A 282 6.89 -14.92 -10.61
C ALA A 282 8.41 -14.87 -10.31
N SER A 283 9.14 -13.90 -10.84
CA SER A 283 10.59 -13.75 -10.62
C SER A 283 10.97 -12.88 -9.42
N TRP A 284 10.14 -11.89 -9.05
CA TRP A 284 10.48 -10.91 -8.01
C TRP A 284 9.55 -10.94 -6.79
N GLY A 285 8.28 -11.33 -6.98
CA GLY A 285 7.21 -11.16 -6.00
C GLY A 285 7.11 -12.24 -4.92
N PRO A 286 6.92 -13.52 -5.28
CA PRO A 286 6.46 -14.56 -4.35
C PRO A 286 7.20 -14.65 -3.01
N ASP A 287 8.53 -14.47 -3.00
CA ASP A 287 9.34 -14.58 -1.78
C ASP A 287 9.26 -13.34 -0.87
N ILE A 288 8.94 -12.15 -1.40
CA ILE A 288 8.98 -10.88 -0.67
C ILE A 288 7.61 -10.23 -0.49
N THR A 289 6.55 -10.80 -1.08
CA THR A 289 5.18 -10.29 -0.94
C THR A 289 4.32 -11.19 -0.03
N ARG A 290 3.30 -10.59 0.56
CA ARG A 290 2.14 -11.28 1.15
C ARG A 290 0.88 -10.65 0.59
N TRP A 291 0.01 -11.46 0.02
CA TRP A 291 -1.28 -11.03 -0.50
C TRP A 291 -2.41 -11.44 0.45
N PHE A 292 -3.48 -10.66 0.43
CA PHE A 292 -4.71 -10.90 1.16
C PHE A 292 -5.88 -10.60 0.22
N SER A 293 -6.84 -11.52 0.19
CA SER A 293 -8.16 -11.19 -0.31
C SER A 293 -8.85 -10.35 0.73
N SER A 294 -9.12 -9.11 0.36
CA SER A 294 -9.95 -8.23 1.12
C SER A 294 -11.32 -8.18 0.41
N GLY A 295 -12.37 -8.75 0.97
CA GLY A 295 -13.75 -8.34 0.65
C GLY A 295 -13.97 -6.82 0.84
N ARG A 296 -15.17 -6.41 1.23
CA ARG A 296 -15.47 -5.00 1.53
C ARG A 296 -14.86 -4.56 2.87
N TYR A 297 -13.53 -4.53 2.97
CA TYR A 297 -12.83 -4.15 4.20
C TYR A 297 -12.82 -2.63 4.40
N VAL A 298 -12.82 -2.27 5.69
CA VAL A 298 -12.51 -0.94 6.21
C VAL A 298 -11.21 -0.42 5.59
N MET A 299 -11.21 0.81 5.10
CA MET A 299 -10.05 1.41 4.47
C MET A 299 -8.98 1.74 5.54
N VAL A 300 -7.80 1.12 5.41
CA VAL A 300 -6.65 1.50 6.22
C VAL A 300 -6.06 2.77 5.65
N LEU A 301 -6.36 3.89 6.30
CA LEU A 301 -5.97 5.23 5.83
C LEU A 301 -4.45 5.45 5.92
N SER A 302 -3.79 4.85 6.91
CA SER A 302 -2.34 4.94 7.06
C SER A 302 -1.76 3.80 7.89
N THR A 303 -0.57 3.36 7.53
CA THR A 303 0.23 2.43 8.34
C THR A 303 1.58 3.01 8.66
N TRP A 304 2.11 2.69 9.84
CA TRP A 304 3.42 3.14 10.30
C TRP A 304 4.35 1.97 10.59
N GLY A 305 5.52 1.96 9.94
CA GLY A 305 6.54 0.97 10.17
C GLY A 305 6.23 -0.37 9.52
N GLN A 306 6.23 -1.44 10.31
CA GLN A 306 6.18 -2.85 9.86
C GLN A 306 4.85 -3.54 10.18
N LYS A 307 3.80 -2.78 10.52
CA LYS A 307 2.51 -3.32 10.93
C LYS A 307 1.41 -2.93 9.95
N HIS A 308 0.51 -3.86 9.70
CA HIS A 308 -0.74 -3.65 8.99
C HIS A 308 -1.92 -4.03 9.89
N VAL A 309 -3.04 -3.34 9.77
CA VAL A 309 -4.27 -3.65 10.51
C VAL A 309 -5.33 -4.09 9.54
N GLN A 310 -6.07 -5.12 9.91
CA GLN A 310 -7.28 -5.57 9.22
C GLN A 310 -8.44 -5.55 10.21
N ILE A 311 -9.58 -5.04 9.76
CA ILE A 311 -10.86 -5.17 10.44
C ILE A 311 -11.81 -5.82 9.44
N SER A 312 -12.22 -7.05 9.74
CA SER A 312 -13.26 -7.71 8.95
C SER A 312 -14.53 -6.88 9.03
N HIS A 313 -15.16 -6.57 7.91
CA HIS A 313 -16.45 -5.90 7.95
C HIS A 313 -17.49 -6.94 8.37
N ASN A 314 -18.12 -6.75 9.52
CA ASN A 314 -19.29 -7.52 9.88
C ASN A 314 -20.52 -6.64 9.62
N PHE A 315 -21.48 -7.12 8.83
CA PHE A 315 -22.69 -6.38 8.50
C PHE A 315 -23.67 -6.32 9.67
N ASP A 316 -23.49 -7.15 10.71
CA ASP A 316 -24.46 -7.35 11.78
C ASP A 316 -24.41 -6.31 12.91
N ASP A 317 -23.81 -5.13 12.71
CA ASP A 317 -23.61 -4.06 13.72
C ASP A 317 -22.84 -4.47 15.00
N GLN A 318 -22.49 -5.75 15.18
CA GLN A 318 -21.79 -6.26 16.37
C GLN A 318 -20.31 -5.85 16.43
N GLY A 319 -19.83 -5.15 15.41
CA GLY A 319 -18.42 -4.83 15.22
C GLY A 319 -17.58 -6.05 14.84
N ALA A 320 -16.27 -5.85 14.76
CA ALA A 320 -15.33 -6.90 14.40
C ALA A 320 -14.02 -6.81 15.17
N SER A 321 -13.36 -7.96 15.29
CA SER A 321 -12.03 -8.03 15.90
C SER A 321 -11.00 -7.31 15.03
N ILE A 322 -10.12 -6.54 15.66
CA ILE A 322 -8.98 -5.91 15.01
C ILE A 322 -7.84 -6.93 14.93
N ARG A 323 -7.38 -7.22 13.72
CA ARG A 323 -6.20 -8.05 13.46
C ARG A 323 -5.01 -7.17 13.14
N VAL A 324 -3.93 -7.31 13.91
CA VAL A 324 -2.65 -6.63 13.64
C VAL A 324 -1.68 -7.64 13.07
N LEU A 325 -1.17 -7.38 11.88
CA LEU A 325 -0.17 -8.18 11.18
C LEU A 325 1.19 -7.48 11.31
N ASP A 326 2.09 -8.06 12.10
CA ASP A 326 3.46 -7.59 12.33
C ASP A 326 4.44 -8.31 11.40
N PHE A 327 4.89 -7.60 10.36
CA PHE A 327 5.88 -8.06 9.39
C PHE A 327 7.32 -7.85 9.89
N ASN A 328 7.53 -7.45 11.15
CA ASN A 328 8.89 -7.32 11.68
C ASN A 328 9.60 -8.69 11.74
N PRO A 329 10.73 -8.88 11.00
CA PRO A 329 11.45 -10.15 11.01
C PRO A 329 11.90 -10.59 12.42
N ALA A 330 12.23 -9.65 13.30
CA ALA A 330 12.59 -9.94 14.68
C ALA A 330 11.39 -10.45 15.50
N SER A 331 10.18 -9.94 15.25
CA SER A 331 8.96 -10.48 15.87
C SER A 331 8.68 -11.90 15.40
N VAL A 332 8.78 -12.16 14.09
CA VAL A 332 8.63 -13.51 13.50
C VAL A 332 9.64 -14.49 14.10
N GLN A 333 10.91 -14.13 14.17
CA GLN A 333 11.96 -14.97 14.75
C GLN A 333 11.74 -15.25 16.23
N ARG A 334 11.36 -14.23 17.02
CA ARG A 334 11.06 -14.39 18.45
C ARG A 334 9.88 -15.33 18.68
N PHE A 335 8.83 -15.22 17.86
CA PHE A 335 7.68 -16.10 17.95
C PHE A 335 8.06 -17.56 17.66
N LYS A 336 8.75 -17.81 16.53
CA LYS A 336 9.23 -19.16 16.16
C LYS A 336 10.14 -19.78 17.22
N ALA A 337 11.05 -18.99 17.81
CA ALA A 337 11.91 -19.46 18.88
C ALA A 337 11.13 -19.85 20.15
N LYS A 338 10.01 -19.17 20.44
CA LYS A 338 9.13 -19.49 21.57
C LYS A 338 8.36 -20.80 21.33
N GLU A 339 7.85 -21.02 20.11
CA GLU A 339 7.16 -22.28 19.76
C GLU A 339 8.11 -23.47 19.81
N ASN A 340 9.29 -23.38 19.22
CA ASN A 340 10.30 -24.44 19.28
C ASN A 340 10.71 -24.81 20.72
N ARG A 341 10.63 -23.88 21.68
CA ARG A 341 10.88 -24.16 23.11
C ARG A 341 9.71 -24.90 23.75
N LYS A 342 8.47 -24.57 23.39
CA LYS A 342 7.28 -25.26 23.89
C LYS A 342 7.25 -26.72 23.42
N GLU A 343 7.50 -26.96 22.13
CA GLU A 343 7.57 -28.32 21.57
C GLU A 343 8.62 -29.18 22.30
N LYS A 344 9.84 -28.64 22.50
CA LYS A 344 10.89 -29.33 23.27
C LYS A 344 10.52 -29.60 24.73
N THR A 345 9.68 -28.76 25.34
CA THR A 345 9.23 -28.96 26.72
C THR A 345 8.20 -30.08 26.79
N ILE A 346 7.25 -30.12 25.84
CA ILE A 346 6.25 -31.19 25.73
C ILE A 346 6.94 -32.53 25.47
N ASP A 347 7.93 -32.57 24.57
CA ASP A 347 8.70 -33.79 24.28
C ASP A 347 9.54 -34.28 25.47
N ALA A 348 9.98 -33.36 26.35
CA ALA A 348 10.73 -33.70 27.56
C ALA A 348 9.83 -34.18 28.71
N GLU A 349 8.60 -33.69 28.78
CA GLU A 349 7.62 -34.05 29.83
C GLU A 349 6.82 -35.31 29.50
N LEU A 350 6.72 -35.71 28.23
CA LEU A 350 6.14 -37.00 27.85
C LEU A 350 6.98 -38.12 28.50
N PRO A 351 6.45 -38.82 29.52
CA PRO A 351 7.19 -39.87 30.19
C PRO A 351 7.59 -40.87 29.12
N LYS A 352 8.89 -41.13 28.99
CA LYS A 352 9.39 -42.26 28.21
C LYS A 352 8.69 -43.47 28.80
N GLN A 353 7.65 -43.96 28.15
CA GLN A 353 7.11 -45.27 28.41
C GLN A 353 8.24 -46.22 28.03
N ASP A 354 9.14 -46.48 28.99
CA ASP A 354 10.07 -47.58 28.91
C ASP A 354 9.18 -48.81 28.74
N GLY A 355 9.10 -49.24 27.49
CA GLY A 355 8.40 -50.43 27.04
C GLY A 355 9.05 -51.67 27.62
N ARG A 356 9.04 -51.79 28.94
CA ARG A 356 9.20 -53.05 29.64
C ARG A 356 7.89 -53.79 29.43
N ILE A 357 7.74 -54.33 28.22
CA ILE A 357 6.79 -55.38 27.92
C ILE A 357 7.19 -56.53 28.85
N THR A 358 6.53 -56.63 29.99
CA THR A 358 6.53 -57.85 30.78
C THR A 358 5.65 -58.84 30.02
N PRO A 359 6.18 -59.97 29.53
CA PRO A 359 5.36 -61.01 28.95
C PRO A 359 4.77 -61.82 30.10
N ASP A 360 3.57 -61.48 30.55
CA ASP A 360 2.72 -62.36 31.36
C ASP A 360 1.26 -62.13 30.90
N ALA A 361 0.71 -63.08 30.15
CA ALA A 361 0.00 -64.24 30.66
C ALA A 361 -1.37 -63.88 31.26
N ASP A 362 -2.39 -64.14 30.44
CA ASP A 362 -3.61 -64.84 30.87
C ASP A 362 -4.49 -64.14 31.93
N ASN A 363 -5.53 -63.42 31.48
CA ASN A 363 -6.92 -63.83 31.75
C ASN A 363 -7.91 -62.81 31.19
N GLY A 364 -8.91 -63.33 30.48
CA GLY A 364 -10.02 -62.56 29.96
C GLY A 364 -10.98 -62.09 31.06
N LYS A 365 -11.53 -60.89 30.88
CA LYS A 365 -12.90 -60.56 31.25
C LYS A 365 -13.34 -59.28 30.55
N ALA A 366 -14.09 -59.44 29.47
CA ALA A 366 -14.86 -58.35 28.87
C ALA A 366 -15.96 -57.93 29.85
N THR A 367 -15.99 -56.64 30.20
CA THR A 367 -17.10 -56.05 30.94
C THR A 367 -17.67 -54.93 30.05
N LEU A 368 -18.88 -55.17 29.56
CA LEU A 368 -19.72 -54.19 28.86
C LEU A 368 -20.07 -53.06 29.83
N ILE A 369 -19.81 -51.82 29.42
CA ILE A 369 -20.32 -50.62 30.07
C ILE A 369 -21.48 -50.11 29.20
N ASP A 370 -22.68 -50.17 29.78
CA ASP A 370 -23.92 -49.57 29.27
C ASP A 370 -23.87 -48.05 29.47
N ASP A 371 -23.84 -47.29 28.37
CA ASP A 371 -24.11 -45.85 28.39
C ASP A 371 -25.59 -45.60 28.08
N LYS A 372 -26.34 -45.28 29.14
CA LYS A 372 -27.66 -44.65 29.06
C LYS A 372 -27.48 -43.13 29.08
N PHE A 373 -27.65 -42.48 27.93
CA PHE A 373 -27.94 -41.05 27.87
C PHE A 373 -29.41 -40.82 27.51
N ALA A 374 -30.08 -40.06 28.37
CA ALA A 374 -31.48 -39.72 28.29
C ALA A 374 -31.73 -38.64 27.23
N SER A 375 -32.73 -38.87 26.38
CA SER A 375 -33.35 -37.87 25.51
C SER A 375 -34.45 -37.13 26.27
N SER A 376 -34.34 -35.81 26.41
CA SER A 376 -35.43 -34.96 26.89
C SER A 376 -35.99 -34.12 25.75
N SER A 377 -37.28 -34.34 25.49
CA SER A 377 -38.16 -33.53 24.64
C SER A 377 -38.38 -32.12 25.20
N LEU A 378 -38.48 -31.14 24.31
CA LEU A 378 -39.20 -29.88 24.55
C LEU A 378 -40.03 -29.54 23.31
N GLN A 379 -41.34 -29.40 23.53
CA GLN A 379 -42.34 -28.92 22.59
C GLN A 379 -42.53 -27.40 22.75
N GLY A 380 -42.83 -26.75 21.63
CA GLY A 380 -43.80 -25.66 21.53
C GLY A 380 -43.28 -24.26 21.80
N LEU A 381 -43.39 -23.38 20.80
CA LEU A 381 -44.37 -22.29 20.77
C LEU A 381 -44.33 -21.57 19.40
N SER A 382 -45.52 -21.30 18.87
CA SER A 382 -45.80 -20.46 17.68
C SER A 382 -45.55 -18.99 17.99
N PRO A 383 -45.38 -18.13 16.97
CA PRO A 383 -46.41 -17.10 16.81
C PRO A 383 -46.86 -16.86 15.37
N GLU A 384 -48.19 -16.77 15.23
CA GLU A 384 -48.88 -16.07 14.15
C GLU A 384 -48.59 -14.56 14.26
N MET A 385 -48.25 -13.91 13.16
CA MET A 385 -48.36 -12.46 13.03
C MET A 385 -48.91 -12.10 11.66
N GLU A 386 -49.88 -11.19 11.72
CA GLU A 386 -50.85 -10.80 10.70
C GLU A 386 -50.22 -10.03 9.53
N ASP A 387 -50.63 -10.40 8.31
CA ASP A 387 -50.44 -9.61 7.10
C ASP A 387 -51.24 -8.30 7.18
N LYS A 388 -50.57 -7.17 6.88
CA LYS A 388 -51.22 -5.92 6.53
C LYS A 388 -50.82 -5.50 5.13
N ASP A 389 -51.80 -5.54 4.25
CA ASP A 389 -51.81 -4.94 2.92
C ASP A 389 -51.42 -3.46 2.96
N ILE A 390 -50.36 -3.12 2.23
CA ILE A 390 -50.12 -1.76 1.72
C ILE A 390 -50.01 -1.87 0.21
N THR A 391 -51.08 -1.47 -0.47
CA THR A 391 -51.12 -1.31 -1.93
C THR A 391 -50.49 0.04 -2.27
N LEU A 392 -49.31 0.03 -2.89
CA LEU A 392 -48.75 1.18 -3.59
C LEU A 392 -48.82 0.90 -5.09
N VAL A 393 -49.35 1.89 -5.80
CA VAL A 393 -49.52 1.92 -7.26
C VAL A 393 -48.16 2.25 -7.86
N GLU A 394 -47.58 1.30 -8.60
CA GLU A 394 -46.41 1.54 -9.44
C GLU A 394 -46.87 1.74 -10.90
N GLU A 395 -46.47 2.87 -11.46
CA GLU A 395 -46.55 3.19 -12.89
C GLU A 395 -45.53 2.34 -13.65
N GLU A 396 -46.02 1.59 -14.65
CA GLU A 396 -45.21 0.81 -15.58
C GLU A 396 -44.30 1.74 -16.41
N ILE A 397 -42.98 1.61 -16.20
CA ILE A 397 -41.97 2.02 -17.19
C ILE A 397 -41.36 0.71 -17.71
N GLU A 398 -41.77 0.31 -18.91
CA GLU A 398 -41.13 -0.76 -19.67
C GLU A 398 -39.75 -0.28 -20.13
N ALA A 399 -38.71 -0.73 -19.44
CA ALA A 399 -37.33 -0.69 -19.90
C ALA A 399 -36.87 -2.14 -20.11
N ASP A 400 -36.43 -2.45 -21.34
CA ASP A 400 -35.84 -3.72 -21.72
C ASP A 400 -34.70 -4.08 -20.77
N SER A 401 -34.93 -5.07 -19.91
CA SER A 401 -33.97 -5.61 -18.96
C SER A 401 -33.17 -6.72 -19.63
N GLU A 402 -31.90 -6.43 -19.93
CA GLU A 402 -30.92 -7.48 -20.12
C GLU A 402 -30.72 -8.19 -18.77
N GLU A 403 -30.98 -9.50 -18.78
CA GLU A 403 -30.88 -10.42 -17.66
C GLU A 403 -29.43 -10.51 -17.17
N VAL A 404 -29.03 -9.60 -16.28
CA VAL A 404 -27.76 -9.69 -15.55
C VAL A 404 -27.86 -10.86 -14.58
N GLN A 405 -27.16 -11.96 -14.89
CA GLN A 405 -26.94 -13.05 -13.95
C GLN A 405 -26.15 -12.51 -12.76
N GLU A 406 -26.84 -12.18 -11.67
CA GLU A 406 -26.25 -12.03 -10.34
C GLU A 406 -25.63 -13.38 -9.94
N LEU A 407 -24.34 -13.53 -10.24
CA LEU A 407 -23.57 -14.69 -9.82
C LEU A 407 -23.48 -14.67 -8.29
N ASN A 408 -23.99 -15.73 -7.66
CA ASN A 408 -24.14 -15.94 -6.22
C ASN A 408 -22.77 -16.20 -5.52
N TRP A 409 -21.81 -15.27 -5.67
CA TRP A 409 -20.46 -15.35 -5.11
C TRP A 409 -20.39 -15.01 -3.60
N GLU A 410 -21.40 -14.34 -3.05
CA GLU A 410 -21.33 -13.77 -1.70
C GLU A 410 -21.29 -14.83 -0.57
N ARG A 411 -21.57 -16.10 -0.85
CA ARG A 411 -21.71 -17.14 0.19
C ARG A 411 -20.47 -17.99 0.45
N GLU A 412 -19.49 -18.01 -0.44
CA GLU A 412 -18.30 -18.89 -0.28
C GLU A 412 -17.11 -18.19 0.43
N ASP A 413 -17.07 -16.85 0.45
CA ASP A 413 -15.96 -16.10 1.04
C ASP A 413 -16.00 -16.03 2.58
N GLU A 414 -17.15 -16.22 3.22
CA GLU A 414 -17.25 -16.21 4.69
C GLU A 414 -16.53 -17.40 5.33
N HIS A 415 -16.50 -18.56 4.67
CA HIS A 415 -15.97 -19.79 5.27
C HIS A 415 -14.43 -19.81 5.44
N VAL A 416 -13.67 -19.06 4.63
CA VAL A 416 -12.19 -19.07 4.70
C VAL A 416 -11.67 -18.28 5.91
N LEU A 417 -12.42 -17.29 6.40
CA LEU A 417 -12.00 -16.47 7.55
C LEU A 417 -12.39 -17.06 8.90
N GLU A 418 -13.40 -17.93 8.96
CA GLU A 418 -13.82 -18.61 10.18
C GLU A 418 -12.78 -19.62 10.72
N GLU A 419 -12.02 -20.30 9.85
CA GLU A 419 -11.02 -21.28 10.31
C GLU A 419 -9.86 -20.67 11.12
N LEU A 420 -9.61 -19.38 10.93
CA LEU A 420 -8.60 -18.61 11.67
C LEU A 420 -9.13 -18.02 12.99
N GLY A 421 -10.45 -18.04 13.21
CA GLY A 421 -11.12 -17.40 14.34
C GLY A 421 -11.66 -18.34 15.42
N ASN A 422 -11.28 -19.62 15.41
CA ASN A 422 -11.85 -20.58 16.37
C ASN A 422 -11.48 -20.16 17.82
N PRO A 423 -12.44 -19.82 18.71
CA PRO A 423 -12.20 -19.14 20.00
C PRO A 423 -11.38 -19.93 21.04
N GLY A 424 -10.93 -21.15 20.70
CA GLY A 424 -9.95 -21.91 21.48
C GLY A 424 -8.48 -21.74 21.03
N LYS A 425 -8.20 -21.05 19.92
CA LYS A 425 -6.83 -20.83 19.41
C LYS A 425 -6.18 -19.61 20.06
N SER A 426 -4.85 -19.67 20.21
CA SER A 426 -4.02 -18.56 20.68
C SER A 426 -4.32 -17.27 19.92
N ARG A 427 -4.59 -16.17 20.64
CA ARG A 427 -4.81 -14.82 20.06
C ARG A 427 -3.64 -14.31 19.21
N ILE A 428 -2.46 -14.90 19.38
CA ILE A 428 -1.25 -14.58 18.64
C ILE A 428 -0.78 -15.83 17.91
N TRP A 429 -0.52 -15.72 16.61
CA TRP A 429 -0.01 -16.80 15.77
C TRP A 429 1.02 -16.26 14.76
N CYS A 430 1.81 -17.16 14.17
CA CYS A 430 2.75 -16.79 13.11
C CYS A 430 2.39 -17.50 11.82
N VAL A 431 2.32 -16.73 10.73
CA VAL A 431 2.12 -17.25 9.38
C VAL A 431 3.47 -17.19 8.66
N SER A 432 3.96 -18.34 8.24
CA SER A 432 5.21 -18.43 7.48
C SER A 432 5.21 -19.46 6.36
N SER A 433 4.09 -20.13 6.16
CA SER A 433 3.85 -20.97 5.00
C SER A 433 3.74 -20.13 3.74
N VAL A 434 4.02 -20.78 2.61
CA VAL A 434 3.60 -20.30 1.29
C VAL A 434 2.08 -20.29 1.29
N ASP A 435 1.51 -19.23 0.73
CA ASP A 435 0.07 -19.04 0.63
C ASP A 435 -0.30 -18.70 -0.81
N ARG A 436 -1.53 -19.06 -1.19
CA ARG A 436 -2.10 -18.82 -2.51
C ARG A 436 -3.21 -17.78 -2.37
N VAL A 437 -3.23 -16.81 -3.28
CA VAL A 437 -4.29 -15.79 -3.30
C VAL A 437 -5.57 -16.40 -3.85
N GLU A 438 -6.65 -16.25 -3.10
CA GLU A 438 -8.03 -16.57 -3.54
C GLU A 438 -8.85 -15.27 -3.67
N PRO A 439 -9.90 -15.21 -4.51
CA PRO A 439 -10.31 -16.24 -5.45
C PRO A 439 -9.38 -16.32 -6.65
N THR A 440 -9.01 -17.54 -7.04
CA THR A 440 -8.03 -17.77 -8.12
C THR A 440 -8.52 -17.45 -9.53
N ALA A 441 -9.83 -17.32 -9.74
CA ALA A 441 -10.41 -17.03 -11.06
C ALA A 441 -10.07 -15.61 -11.57
N ILE A 442 -9.79 -14.67 -10.67
CA ILE A 442 -9.49 -13.26 -11.03
C ILE A 442 -8.12 -13.13 -11.72
N PHE A 443 -7.17 -13.99 -11.36
CA PHE A 443 -5.82 -13.98 -11.92
C PHE A 443 -5.67 -15.02 -13.03
N ALA A 444 -4.94 -14.67 -14.10
CA ALA A 444 -4.68 -15.59 -15.21
C ALA A 444 -3.81 -16.79 -14.79
N GLU A 445 -3.04 -16.65 -13.71
CA GLU A 445 -2.22 -17.70 -13.11
C GLU A 445 -2.30 -17.70 -11.58
N PRO A 446 -2.05 -18.85 -10.91
CA PRO A 446 -2.00 -18.91 -9.45
C PRO A 446 -0.98 -17.93 -8.86
N VAL A 447 -1.46 -17.02 -8.00
CA VAL A 447 -0.60 -16.05 -7.32
C VAL A 447 -0.11 -16.62 -5.99
N TRP A 448 1.21 -16.80 -5.88
CA TRP A 448 1.86 -17.28 -4.67
C TRP A 448 2.50 -16.14 -3.89
N CYS A 449 2.54 -16.28 -2.57
CA CYS A 449 3.16 -15.33 -1.67
C CYS A 449 3.71 -16.00 -0.40
N LYS A 450 4.75 -15.42 0.21
CA LYS A 450 5.54 -16.10 1.26
C LYS A 450 6.08 -15.18 2.35
N LEU A 451 5.88 -13.86 2.27
CA LEU A 451 6.40 -12.94 3.27
C LEU A 451 5.81 -13.23 4.67
N PRO A 452 6.60 -13.68 5.66
CA PRO A 452 6.07 -14.14 6.94
C PRO A 452 5.66 -12.97 7.85
N TYR A 453 4.71 -13.23 8.75
CA TYR A 453 4.27 -12.25 9.75
C TYR A 453 3.83 -12.92 11.05
N VAL A 454 3.77 -12.13 12.12
CA VAL A 454 3.07 -12.49 13.36
C VAL A 454 1.75 -11.75 13.37
N ALA A 455 0.65 -12.46 13.59
CA ALA A 455 -0.67 -11.85 13.72
C ALA A 455 -1.15 -11.90 15.17
N SER A 456 -1.90 -10.87 15.56
CA SER A 456 -2.63 -10.82 16.82
C SER A 456 -4.04 -10.29 16.61
N SER A 457 -5.02 -10.87 17.30
CA SER A 457 -6.41 -10.39 17.30
C SER A 457 -6.78 -9.68 18.61
N SER A 458 -7.56 -8.61 18.53
CA SER A 458 -8.18 -7.98 19.70
C SER A 458 -9.17 -8.92 20.39
N GLU A 459 -9.40 -8.72 21.69
CA GLU A 459 -10.46 -9.43 22.43
C GLU A 459 -11.82 -8.79 22.19
N ASN A 460 -11.85 -7.46 22.14
CA ASN A 460 -13.06 -6.70 21.91
C ASN A 460 -13.37 -6.63 20.41
N LEU A 461 -14.66 -6.49 20.12
CA LEU A 461 -15.19 -6.17 18.80
C LEU A 461 -15.37 -4.65 18.70
N TYR A 462 -15.06 -4.10 17.52
CA TYR A 462 -15.10 -2.67 17.25
C TYR A 462 -15.89 -2.40 15.99
N ALA A 463 -16.80 -1.42 16.03
CA ALA A 463 -17.57 -0.95 14.88
C ALA A 463 -16.87 0.25 14.21
N PHE A 464 -15.58 0.12 13.91
CA PHE A 464 -14.83 1.19 13.24
C PHE A 464 -15.07 1.15 11.73
N ASN A 465 -15.32 2.32 11.13
CA ASN A 465 -15.46 2.47 9.68
C ASN A 465 -14.10 2.65 9.00
N ASP A 466 -13.12 3.22 9.69
CA ASP A 466 -11.74 3.43 9.24
C ASP A 466 -10.74 3.24 10.39
N VAL A 467 -9.50 2.87 10.04
CA VAL A 467 -8.40 2.81 11.01
C VAL A 467 -7.13 3.47 10.53
N ILE A 468 -6.44 4.08 11.48
CA ILE A 468 -5.07 4.57 11.34
C ILE A 468 -4.22 3.86 12.39
N ILE A 469 -3.10 3.28 11.98
CA ILE A 469 -2.16 2.63 12.92
C ILE A 469 -0.85 3.41 13.01
N ASP A 470 -0.41 3.66 14.24
CA ASP A 470 0.97 3.98 14.56
C ASP A 470 1.70 2.77 15.19
N GLU A 471 2.93 2.94 15.66
CA GLU A 471 3.73 1.83 16.18
C GLU A 471 3.12 1.12 17.40
N GLU A 472 2.33 1.83 18.20
CA GLU A 472 1.85 1.38 19.51
C GLU A 472 0.32 1.44 19.65
N ARG A 473 -0.37 2.13 18.73
CA ARG A 473 -1.77 2.49 18.85
C ARG A 473 -2.50 2.38 17.52
N ILE A 474 -3.78 2.09 17.62
CA ILE A 474 -4.75 2.10 16.53
C ILE A 474 -5.76 3.18 16.87
N LEU A 475 -5.94 4.12 15.95
CA LEU A 475 -6.98 5.13 15.97
C LEU A 475 -8.15 4.58 15.15
N GLY A 476 -9.21 4.17 15.84
CA GLY A 476 -10.47 3.79 15.22
C GLY A 476 -11.32 5.02 14.95
N LEU A 477 -11.83 5.14 13.73
CA LEU A 477 -12.73 6.22 13.32
C LEU A 477 -14.12 5.64 13.14
N GLN A 478 -15.10 6.20 13.85
CA GLN A 478 -16.51 5.90 13.65
C GLN A 478 -17.15 7.03 12.85
N LYS A 479 -17.95 6.65 11.87
CA LYS A 479 -18.67 7.55 10.98
C LYS A 479 -20.16 7.30 11.09
N ASP A 480 -20.94 8.36 11.01
CA ASP A 480 -22.39 8.27 10.94
C ASP A 480 -22.85 7.74 9.56
N PHE A 481 -24.17 7.62 9.38
CA PHE A 481 -24.79 7.19 8.11
C PHE A 481 -24.42 8.07 6.91
N TRP A 482 -24.05 9.34 7.14
CA TRP A 482 -23.65 10.27 6.09
C TRP A 482 -22.14 10.24 5.82
N GLY A 483 -21.39 9.42 6.56
CA GLY A 483 -19.94 9.33 6.46
C GLY A 483 -19.19 10.42 7.22
N PHE A 484 -19.87 11.25 8.01
CA PHE A 484 -19.22 12.23 8.87
C PHE A 484 -18.60 11.54 10.08
N LEU A 485 -17.42 12.02 10.48
CA LEU A 485 -16.73 11.51 11.66
C LEU A 485 -17.54 11.81 12.93
N GLU A 486 -18.04 10.75 13.57
CA GLU A 486 -18.81 10.82 14.81
C GLU A 486 -17.90 10.70 16.04
N SER A 487 -16.98 9.73 16.03
CA SER A 487 -16.09 9.49 17.17
C SER A 487 -14.71 8.99 16.74
N ILE A 488 -13.71 9.20 17.61
CA ILE A 488 -12.37 8.64 17.49
C ILE A 488 -12.07 7.86 18.77
N GLU A 489 -11.69 6.59 18.65
CA GLU A 489 -11.23 5.76 19.75
C GLU A 489 -9.75 5.40 19.59
N ILE A 490 -9.03 5.27 20.70
CA ILE A 490 -7.62 4.87 20.72
C ILE A 490 -7.50 3.48 21.36
N VAL A 491 -7.03 2.51 20.58
CA VAL A 491 -6.74 1.15 21.03
C VAL A 491 -5.23 0.94 21.10
N HIS A 492 -4.73 0.48 22.25
CA HIS A 492 -3.30 0.18 22.41
C HIS A 492 -2.97 -1.25 21.99
N ILE A 493 -1.86 -1.42 21.27
CA ILE A 493 -1.34 -2.72 20.83
C ILE A 493 -0.46 -3.26 21.97
N GLY A 494 -1.03 -4.14 22.81
CA GLY A 494 -0.37 -4.68 24.02
C GLY A 494 -0.70 -6.14 24.28
#